data_AF-A0A819WE06-F1
#
_entry.id   AF-A0A819WE06-F1
#
_cell.length_a   1.000
_cell.length_b   1.000
_cell.length_c   1.000
_cell.angle_alpha   90.00
_cell.angle_beta   90.00
_cell.angle_gamma   90.00
#
_symmetry.space_group_name_H-M   'P 1'
#
loop_
_entity.id
_entity.type
_entity.pdbx_description
1 polymer ?
#
loop_
_entity_poly.entity_id
_entity_poly.type
_entity_poly.pdbx_seq_one_letter_code
_entity_poly.pdbx_strand_id
1 'polypeptide(L)'
;MKCFDDTSETRVMLLMNMLCLISTQIQTFLPYHISKIESNDTLYGNDENFLNEIHQRLTRICEQIIQILKDLANTNPKRQSTLALEFFNRLIAHGDLNQSKCIKFAVNLWNLAQKSPNPDAQKLAKRILTHIEARSVHDQSFKRLSQLILGTTNDTSQLSSRSSSSSNFMQPLNTTD
;
A
#
# COMPACT_ATOMS: atom_id res chain seq x y z
N MET A 1 16.62 -6.59 27.05
CA MET A 1 15.43 -6.64 26.16
C MET A 1 14.79 -5.26 26.20
N LYS A 2 15.13 -4.36 25.26
CA LYS A 2 14.60 -3.00 25.26
C LYS A 2 13.11 -3.07 24.90
N CYS A 3 12.25 -2.59 25.81
CA CYS A 3 10.85 -2.32 25.49
C CYS A 3 10.82 -1.49 24.22
N PHE A 4 10.17 -1.98 23.17
CA PHE A 4 9.89 -1.17 22.00
C PHE A 4 9.09 0.03 22.50
N ASP A 5 9.56 1.24 22.24
CA ASP A 5 8.76 2.44 22.48
C ASP A 5 7.41 2.24 21.78
N ASP A 6 6.31 2.35 22.52
CA ASP A 6 4.92 2.23 22.05
C ASP A 6 4.51 3.41 21.14
N THR A 7 5.45 3.93 20.36
CA THR A 7 5.14 4.87 19.29
C THR A 7 4.42 4.12 18.18
N SER A 8 3.24 4.61 17.81
CA SER A 8 2.40 4.04 16.76
C SER A 8 3.16 3.87 15.44
N GLU A 9 4.13 4.75 15.17
CA GLU A 9 5.00 4.71 14.00
C GLU A 9 5.94 3.51 14.01
N THR A 10 6.67 3.28 15.10
CA THR A 10 7.57 2.11 15.24
C THR A 10 6.78 0.81 15.11
N ARG A 11 5.57 0.79 15.67
CA ARG A 11 4.65 -0.36 15.53
C ARG A 11 4.26 -0.62 14.08
N VAL A 12 3.88 0.41 13.31
CA VAL A 12 3.54 0.24 11.89
C VAL A 12 4.73 -0.27 11.08
N MET A 13 5.92 0.30 11.29
CA MET A 13 7.13 -0.14 10.59
C MET A 13 7.48 -1.59 10.92
N LEU A 14 7.34 -2.00 12.19
CA LEU A 14 7.57 -3.38 12.62
C LEU A 14 6.56 -4.33 11.97
N LEU A 15 5.27 -3.99 11.95
CA LEU A 15 4.24 -4.79 11.30
C LEU A 15 4.51 -4.93 9.79
N MET A 16 4.92 -3.85 9.12
CA MET A 16 5.28 -3.90 7.70
C MET A 16 6.53 -4.76 7.44
N ASN A 17 7.53 -4.72 8.31
CA ASN A 17 8.73 -5.56 8.20
C ASN A 17 8.40 -7.03 8.45
N MET A 18 7.57 -7.31 9.45
CA MET A 18 7.07 -8.64 9.75
C MET A 18 6.30 -9.23 8.57
N LEU A 19 5.46 -8.41 7.91
CA LEU A 19 4.77 -8.80 6.69
C LEU A 19 5.73 -9.25 5.58
N CYS A 20 6.79 -8.47 5.33
CA CYS A 20 7.82 -8.84 4.36
C CYS A 20 8.49 -10.17 4.72
N LEU A 21 8.88 -10.35 5.99
CA LEU A 21 9.51 -11.58 6.47
C LEU A 21 8.61 -12.81 6.29
N ILE A 22 7.36 -12.71 6.74
CA ILE A 22 6.39 -13.80 6.59
C ILE A 22 6.13 -14.08 5.11
N SER A 23 6.06 -13.06 4.25
CA SER A 23 5.89 -13.26 2.81
C SER A 23 7.06 -14.04 2.18
N THR A 24 8.29 -13.89 2.70
CA THR A 24 9.43 -14.71 2.23
C THR A 24 9.37 -16.16 2.71
N GLN A 25 8.73 -16.43 3.84
CA GLN A 25 8.56 -17.79 4.37
C GLN A 25 7.58 -18.64 3.56
N ILE A 26 6.71 -18.01 2.77
CA ILE A 26 5.70 -18.69 1.93
C ILE A 26 6.22 -18.89 0.49
N GLN A 27 7.50 -18.61 0.23
CA GLN A 27 8.06 -18.85 -1.09
C GLN A 27 8.02 -20.36 -1.39
N THR A 28 7.30 -20.71 -2.45
CA THR A 28 7.10 -22.11 -2.89
C THR A 28 8.37 -22.76 -3.43
N PHE A 29 9.39 -21.95 -3.74
CA PHE A 29 10.67 -22.42 -4.22
C PHE A 29 11.79 -21.55 -3.64
N LEU A 30 12.66 -22.14 -2.84
CA LEU A 30 13.83 -21.43 -2.32
C LEU A 30 14.90 -21.27 -3.42
N PRO A 31 15.67 -20.16 -3.46
CA PRO A 31 16.67 -19.95 -4.51
C PRO A 31 17.86 -20.93 -4.45
N TYR A 32 18.00 -21.69 -3.36
CA TYR A 32 19.15 -22.56 -3.12
C TYR A 32 18.69 -24.00 -2.86
N HIS A 33 19.11 -24.90 -3.74
CA HIS A 33 18.95 -26.34 -3.58
C HIS A 33 20.30 -27.02 -3.61
N ILE A 34 20.56 -27.87 -2.62
CA ILE A 34 21.74 -28.73 -2.60
C ILE A 34 21.34 -30.05 -3.27
N SER A 35 22.13 -30.48 -4.25
CA SER A 35 21.88 -31.74 -4.95
C SER A 35 21.82 -32.91 -3.95
N LYS A 36 20.79 -33.76 -4.09
CA LYS A 36 20.49 -34.94 -3.25
C LYS A 36 19.97 -34.65 -1.83
N ILE A 37 19.64 -33.40 -1.51
CA ILE A 37 18.97 -33.07 -0.25
C ILE A 37 17.60 -32.48 -0.60
N GLU A 38 16.54 -33.07 -0.06
CA GLU A 38 15.22 -32.47 -0.16
C GLU A 38 15.22 -31.15 0.62
N SER A 39 14.82 -30.08 -0.05
CA SER A 39 14.82 -28.75 0.53
C SER A 39 13.61 -28.55 1.44
N ASN A 40 13.72 -27.60 2.36
CA ASN A 40 12.71 -27.33 3.39
C ASN A 40 11.37 -26.86 2.80
N ASP A 41 11.39 -26.24 1.62
CA ASP A 41 10.19 -25.91 0.85
C ASP A 41 9.41 -27.18 0.44
N THR A 42 10.10 -28.24 0.03
CA THR A 42 9.49 -29.54 -0.31
C THR A 42 9.01 -30.31 0.92
N LEU A 43 9.81 -30.32 1.99
CA LEU A 43 9.53 -31.12 3.19
C LEU A 43 8.47 -30.49 4.12
N TYR A 44 8.47 -29.17 4.26
CA TYR A 44 7.67 -28.46 5.28
C TYR A 44 6.94 -27.22 4.76
N GLY A 45 7.40 -26.63 3.65
CA GLY A 45 6.87 -25.35 3.15
C GLY A 45 5.50 -25.43 2.47
N ASN A 46 5.04 -26.62 2.12
CA ASN A 46 3.84 -26.83 1.31
C ASN A 46 2.70 -27.57 2.04
N ASP A 47 2.77 -27.71 3.37
CA ASP A 47 1.64 -28.21 4.16
C ASP A 47 0.52 -27.16 4.16
N GLU A 48 -0.68 -27.57 3.73
CA GLU A 48 -1.86 -26.70 3.66
C GLU A 48 -2.20 -26.10 5.03
N ASN A 49 -1.99 -26.83 6.13
CA ASN A 49 -2.26 -26.32 7.47
C ASN A 49 -1.33 -25.16 7.83
N PHE A 50 -0.05 -25.30 7.51
CA PHE A 50 0.95 -24.25 7.72
C PHE A 50 0.64 -23.01 6.88
N LEU A 51 0.38 -23.19 5.57
CA LEU A 51 0.05 -22.09 4.68
C LEU A 51 -1.22 -21.34 5.14
N ASN A 52 -2.24 -22.06 5.60
CA ASN A 52 -3.46 -21.47 6.12
C ASN A 52 -3.21 -20.63 7.37
N GLU A 53 -2.40 -21.13 8.32
CA GLU A 53 -2.03 -20.33 9.51
C GLU A 53 -1.28 -19.06 9.13
N ILE A 54 -0.35 -19.16 8.20
CA ILE A 54 0.43 -18.02 7.75
C ILE A 54 -0.46 -16.98 7.05
N HIS A 55 -1.36 -17.40 6.17
CA HIS A 55 -2.33 -16.50 5.52
C HIS A 55 -3.25 -15.81 6.55
N GLN A 56 -3.69 -16.52 7.58
CA GLN A 56 -4.46 -15.92 8.68
C GLN A 56 -3.63 -14.87 9.44
N ARG A 57 -2.35 -15.15 9.72
CA ARG A 57 -1.45 -14.17 10.38
C ARG A 57 -1.21 -12.94 9.51
N LEU A 58 -0.94 -13.12 8.21
CA LEU A 58 -0.80 -12.02 7.25
C LEU A 58 -2.06 -11.15 7.21
N THR A 59 -3.24 -11.78 7.18
CA THR A 59 -4.53 -11.07 7.18
C THR A 59 -4.68 -10.20 8.43
N ARG A 60 -4.40 -10.74 9.61
CA ARG A 60 -4.45 -9.98 10.88
C ARG A 60 -3.44 -8.84 10.93
N ILE A 61 -2.25 -9.02 10.36
CA ILE A 61 -1.22 -7.95 10.28
C ILE A 61 -1.72 -6.83 9.36
N CYS A 62 -2.25 -7.17 8.19
CA CYS A 62 -2.84 -6.21 7.26
C CYS A 62 -3.99 -5.42 7.91
N GLU A 63 -4.89 -6.09 8.64
CA GLU A 63 -5.98 -5.45 9.38
C GLU A 63 -5.47 -4.46 10.43
N GLN A 64 -4.43 -4.82 11.19
CA GLN A 64 -3.81 -3.92 12.15
C GLN A 64 -3.18 -2.68 11.49
N ILE A 65 -2.48 -2.86 10.36
CA ILE A 65 -1.90 -1.73 9.61
C ILE A 65 -3.03 -0.80 9.12
N ILE A 66 -4.11 -1.36 8.57
CA ILE A 66 -5.26 -0.59 8.12
C ILE A 66 -5.91 0.17 9.28
N GLN A 67 -6.03 -0.45 10.46
CA GLN A 67 -6.59 0.23 11.62
C GLN A 67 -5.75 1.45 12.02
N ILE A 68 -4.43 1.32 12.06
CA ILE A 68 -3.54 2.44 12.35
C ILE A 68 -3.66 3.54 11.28
N LEU A 69 -3.78 3.16 10.00
CA LEU A 69 -4.02 4.12 8.92
C LEU A 69 -5.36 4.86 9.07
N LYS A 70 -6.40 4.22 9.62
CA LYS A 70 -7.69 4.88 9.92
C LYS A 70 -7.55 5.86 11.07
N ASP A 71 -6.83 5.50 12.13
CA ASP A 71 -6.60 6.39 13.27
C ASP A 71 -5.77 7.63 12.87
N LEU A 72 -4.81 7.43 11.96
CA LEU A 72 -4.02 8.51 11.36
C LEU A 72 -4.82 9.41 10.41
N ALA A 73 -5.93 8.94 9.84
CA ALA A 73 -6.78 9.77 8.99
C ALA A 73 -7.30 10.99 9.74
N ASN A 74 -7.62 10.82 11.04
CA ASN A 74 -8.18 11.86 11.89
C ASN A 74 -7.10 12.72 12.56
N THR A 75 -5.96 12.12 12.89
CA THR A 75 -4.90 12.77 13.68
C THR A 75 -3.82 13.42 12.82
N ASN A 76 -3.37 12.75 11.75
CA ASN A 76 -2.32 13.24 10.87
C ASN A 76 -2.47 12.70 9.42
N PRO A 77 -3.34 13.33 8.60
CA PRO A 77 -3.64 12.84 7.26
C PRO A 77 -2.45 12.89 6.30
N LYS A 78 -1.49 13.81 6.51
CA LYS A 78 -0.25 13.85 5.73
C LYS A 78 0.59 12.59 5.98
N ARG A 79 0.73 12.19 7.24
CA ARG A 79 1.47 10.98 7.62
C ARG A 79 0.77 9.71 7.15
N GLN A 80 -0.57 9.67 7.22
CA GLN A 80 -1.37 8.59 6.64
C GLN A 80 -1.03 8.38 5.16
N SER A 81 -0.98 9.46 4.37
CA SER A 81 -0.67 9.39 2.94
C SER A 81 0.71 8.79 2.67
N THR A 82 1.74 9.20 3.42
CA THR A 82 3.09 8.61 3.31
C THR A 82 3.10 7.13 3.65
N LEU A 83 2.52 6.74 4.79
CA LEU A 83 2.51 5.34 5.23
C LEU A 83 1.68 4.44 4.31
N ALA A 84 0.59 4.94 3.75
CA ALA A 84 -0.20 4.21 2.76
C ALA A 84 0.62 3.90 1.50
N LEU A 85 1.46 4.83 1.04
CA LEU A 85 2.37 4.58 -0.10
C LEU A 85 3.53 3.65 0.24
N GLU A 86 4.11 3.77 1.43
CA GLU A 86 5.14 2.83 1.88
C GLU A 86 4.58 1.40 1.95
N PHE A 87 3.36 1.26 2.46
CA PHE A 87 2.69 -0.03 2.49
C PHE A 87 2.40 -0.55 1.08
N PHE A 88 1.87 0.31 0.21
CA PHE A 88 1.65 -0.01 -1.20
C PHE A 88 2.94 -0.51 -1.87
N ASN A 89 4.07 0.18 -1.65
CA ASN A 89 5.36 -0.18 -2.23
C ASN A 89 5.81 -1.59 -1.79
N ARG A 90 5.61 -1.94 -0.51
CA ARG A 90 5.92 -3.27 0.01
C ARG A 90 4.97 -4.33 -0.54
N LEU A 91 3.68 -3.99 -0.68
CA LEU A 91 2.67 -4.88 -1.23
C LEU A 91 2.96 -5.23 -2.70
N ILE A 92 3.34 -4.27 -3.54
CA ILE A 92 3.70 -4.58 -4.94
C ILE A 92 5.02 -5.35 -5.06
N ALA A 93 5.91 -5.25 -4.06
CA ALA A 93 7.19 -5.96 -4.06
C ALA A 93 7.05 -7.43 -3.66
N HIS A 94 6.17 -7.75 -2.72
CA HIS A 94 6.05 -9.09 -2.13
C HIS A 94 4.70 -9.77 -2.36
N GLY A 95 3.65 -9.02 -2.68
CA GLY A 95 2.30 -9.52 -2.85
C GLY A 95 2.08 -10.18 -4.22
N ASP A 96 1.21 -11.20 -4.23
CA ASP A 96 0.80 -11.85 -5.47
C ASP A 96 -0.24 -11.00 -6.21
N LEU A 97 0.22 -10.28 -7.24
CA LEU A 97 -0.62 -9.41 -8.07
C LEU A 97 -1.48 -10.19 -9.08
N ASN A 98 -1.33 -11.51 -9.22
CA ASN A 98 -2.27 -12.29 -10.03
C ASN A 98 -3.64 -12.37 -9.33
N GLN A 99 -3.67 -12.23 -8.01
CA GLN A 99 -4.90 -12.26 -7.24
C GLN A 99 -5.65 -10.93 -7.33
N SER A 100 -6.90 -11.00 -7.82
CA SER A 100 -7.76 -9.82 -7.94
C SER A 100 -8.02 -9.11 -6.61
N LYS A 101 -8.00 -9.82 -5.47
CA LYS A 101 -8.12 -9.22 -4.13
C LYS A 101 -6.90 -8.34 -3.80
N CYS A 102 -5.69 -8.82 -4.11
CA CYS A 102 -4.44 -8.10 -3.86
C CYS A 102 -4.35 -6.83 -4.73
N ILE A 103 -4.68 -6.92 -6.01
CA ILE A 103 -4.74 -5.73 -6.90
C ILE A 103 -5.73 -4.70 -6.37
N LYS A 104 -6.96 -5.10 -6.02
CA LYS A 104 -7.97 -4.18 -5.48
C LYS A 104 -7.48 -3.51 -4.19
N PHE A 105 -6.82 -4.27 -3.33
CA PHE A 105 -6.24 -3.74 -2.10
C PHE A 105 -5.13 -2.72 -2.38
N ALA A 106 -4.24 -3.01 -3.32
CA ALA A 106 -3.19 -2.10 -3.76
C ALA A 106 -3.78 -0.79 -4.32
N VAL A 107 -4.77 -0.87 -5.21
CA VAL A 107 -5.45 0.31 -5.77
C VAL A 107 -6.13 1.14 -4.67
N ASN A 108 -6.74 0.49 -3.68
CA ASN A 108 -7.34 1.20 -2.54
C ASN A 108 -6.31 1.96 -1.70
N LEU A 109 -5.13 1.37 -1.46
CA LEU A 109 -4.03 2.05 -0.76
C LEU A 109 -3.47 3.23 -1.56
N TRP A 110 -3.34 3.06 -2.88
CA TRP A 110 -2.94 4.15 -3.77
C TRP A 110 -3.93 5.31 -3.69
N ASN A 111 -5.22 5.02 -3.86
CA ASN A 111 -6.28 6.03 -3.78
C ASN A 111 -6.33 6.71 -2.41
N LEU A 112 -6.13 5.94 -1.33
CA LEU A 112 -6.05 6.49 0.03
C LEU A 112 -4.93 7.52 0.16
N ALA A 113 -3.75 7.21 -0.40
CA ALA A 113 -2.62 8.14 -0.35
C ALA A 113 -2.86 9.44 -1.13
N GLN A 114 -3.58 9.38 -2.25
CA GLN A 114 -3.87 10.55 -3.08
C GLN A 114 -4.90 11.51 -2.47
N LYS A 115 -5.66 11.09 -1.45
CA LYS A 115 -6.69 11.93 -0.81
C LYS A 115 -6.12 13.15 -0.07
N SER A 116 -4.91 13.05 0.44
CA SER A 116 -4.29 14.09 1.26
C SER A 116 -3.06 14.66 0.56
N PRO A 117 -3.00 15.97 0.27
CA PRO A 117 -1.85 16.57 -0.40
C PRO A 117 -0.64 16.55 0.52
N ASN A 118 0.37 15.75 0.14
CA ASN A 118 1.65 15.65 0.83
C ASN A 118 2.79 15.59 -0.22
N PRO A 119 3.71 16.57 -0.24
CA PRO A 119 4.81 16.62 -1.21
C PRO A 119 5.71 15.38 -1.18
N ASP A 120 6.01 14.86 0.02
CA ASP A 120 6.89 13.70 0.19
C ASP A 120 6.22 12.43 -0.35
N ALA A 121 4.92 12.28 -0.06
CA ALA A 121 4.09 11.22 -0.61
C ALA A 121 4.03 11.31 -2.15
N GLN A 122 3.85 12.49 -2.73
CA GLN A 122 3.84 12.67 -4.18
C GLN A 122 5.18 12.31 -4.83
N LYS A 123 6.31 12.66 -4.21
CA LYS A 123 7.64 12.28 -4.69
C LYS A 123 7.83 10.77 -4.67
N LEU A 124 7.38 10.10 -3.60
CA LEU A 124 7.39 8.65 -3.49
C LEU A 124 6.47 7.99 -4.54
N ALA A 125 5.25 8.50 -4.70
CA ALA A 125 4.29 8.01 -5.69
C ALA A 125 4.84 8.06 -7.12
N LYS A 126 5.52 9.16 -7.51
CA LYS A 126 6.18 9.27 -8.82
C LYS A 126 7.23 8.19 -9.03
N ARG A 127 8.09 7.94 -8.04
CA ARG A 127 9.12 6.89 -8.10
C ARG A 127 8.49 5.50 -8.25
N ILE A 128 7.43 5.24 -7.49
CA ILE A 128 6.70 3.97 -7.55
C ILE A 128 6.05 3.79 -8.93
N LEU A 129 5.46 4.85 -9.50
CA LEU A 129 4.84 4.79 -10.83
C LEU A 129 5.88 4.44 -11.91
N THR A 130 7.05 5.09 -11.90
CA THR A 130 8.15 4.77 -12.82
C THR A 130 8.59 3.30 -12.69
N HIS A 131 8.65 2.78 -11.47
CA HIS A 131 8.97 1.36 -11.24
C HIS A 131 7.87 0.42 -11.78
N ILE A 132 6.59 0.76 -11.58
CA ILE A 132 5.46 -0.01 -12.11
C ILE A 132 5.48 0.00 -13.65
N GLU A 133 5.70 1.16 -14.27
CA GLU A 133 5.79 1.30 -15.73
C GLU A 133 6.91 0.45 -16.30
N ALA A 134 8.12 0.52 -15.72
CA ALA A 134 9.25 -0.30 -16.15
C ALA A 134 8.96 -1.80 -16.05
N ARG A 135 8.29 -2.24 -14.98
CA ARG A 135 7.96 -3.66 -14.76
C ARG A 135 6.76 -4.13 -15.60
N SER A 136 5.85 -3.23 -15.96
CA SER A 136 4.66 -3.54 -16.77
C SER A 136 4.98 -4.03 -18.18
N VAL A 137 6.20 -3.77 -18.68
CA VAL A 137 6.71 -4.28 -19.95
C VAL A 137 6.87 -5.80 -19.92
N HIS A 138 7.27 -6.34 -18.77
CA HIS A 138 7.61 -7.75 -18.61
C HIS A 138 6.53 -8.56 -17.88
N ASP A 139 5.71 -7.90 -17.06
CA ASP A 139 4.73 -8.56 -16.19
C ASP A 139 3.31 -8.05 -16.46
N GLN A 140 2.45 -8.96 -16.92
CA GLN A 140 1.05 -8.69 -17.23
C GLN A 140 0.25 -8.22 -15.99
N SER A 141 0.63 -8.65 -14.79
CA SER A 141 0.00 -8.23 -13.53
C SER A 141 0.29 -6.76 -13.24
N PHE A 142 1.55 -6.33 -13.46
CA PHE A 142 1.94 -4.92 -13.34
C PHE A 142 1.30 -4.05 -14.43
N LYS A 143 1.10 -4.59 -15.64
CA LYS A 143 0.34 -3.90 -16.69
C LYS A 143 -1.10 -3.64 -16.29
N ARG A 144 -1.79 -4.63 -15.73
CA ARG A 144 -3.15 -4.48 -15.20
C ARG A 144 -3.20 -3.48 -14.05
N LEU A 145 -2.24 -3.54 -13.12
CA LEU A 145 -2.14 -2.59 -12.02
C LEU A 145 -1.94 -1.16 -12.52
N SER A 146 -1.03 -0.95 -13.48
CA SER A 146 -0.76 0.35 -14.09
C SER A 146 -2.01 0.95 -14.73
N GLN A 147 -2.75 0.17 -15.53
CA GLN A 147 -4.00 0.61 -16.14
C GLN A 147 -5.06 1.06 -15.12
N LEU A 148 -5.20 0.34 -14.01
CA LEU A 148 -6.14 0.69 -12.95
C LEU A 148 -5.73 1.96 -12.21
N ILE A 149 -4.44 2.11 -11.89
CA ILE A 149 -3.91 3.29 -11.22
C ILE A 149 -4.04 4.53 -12.09
N LEU A 150 -3.68 4.44 -13.38
CA LEU A 150 -3.82 5.54 -14.33
C LEU A 150 -5.30 5.90 -14.60
N GLY A 151 -6.18 4.91 -14.62
CA GLY A 151 -7.63 5.12 -14.67
C GLY A 151 -8.12 5.96 -13.48
N THR A 152 -7.68 5.63 -12.26
CA THR A 152 -8.07 6.39 -11.06
C THR A 152 -7.53 7.82 -11.02
N THR A 153 -6.35 8.09 -11.59
CA THR A 153 -5.78 9.45 -11.60
C THR A 153 -6.56 10.44 -12.49
N ASN A 154 -7.25 9.94 -13.53
CA ASN A 154 -8.10 10.79 -14.36
C ASN A 154 -9.38 11.23 -13.62
N ASP A 155 -9.92 10.40 -12.72
CA ASP A 155 -11.09 10.75 -11.92
C ASP A 155 -10.76 11.77 -10.81
N THR A 156 -9.58 11.67 -10.18
CA THR A 156 -9.16 12.64 -9.14
C THR A 156 -8.84 14.02 -9.72
N SER A 157 -8.42 14.08 -10.99
CA SER A 157 -8.15 15.32 -11.72
C SER A 157 -9.43 16.12 -12.03
N GLN A 158 -10.60 15.46 -12.06
CA GLN A 158 -11.90 16.14 -12.21
C GLN A 158 -12.48 16.63 -10.87
N LEU A 159 -12.02 16.09 -9.73
CA LEU A 159 -12.46 16.56 -8.42
C LEU A 159 -11.80 17.87 -8.00
N SER A 160 -10.56 18.13 -8.44
CA SER A 160 -9.86 19.41 -8.19
C SER A 160 -10.36 20.57 -9.05
N SER A 161 -11.06 20.30 -10.17
CA SER A 161 -11.72 21.32 -11.00
C SER A 161 -13.12 21.74 -10.53
N ARG A 162 -13.71 21.05 -9.54
CA ARG A 162 -15.04 21.40 -9.00
C ARG A 162 -15.02 22.33 -7.78
N SER A 163 -13.87 22.47 -7.10
CA SER A 163 -13.72 23.40 -5.97
C SER A 163 -13.42 24.85 -6.36
N SER A 164 -13.29 25.15 -7.65
CA SER A 164 -12.96 26.49 -8.16
C SER A 164 -14.17 27.30 -8.66
N SER A 165 -15.39 26.77 -8.52
CA SER A 165 -16.63 27.42 -9.02
C SER A 165 -17.63 27.70 -7.90
N SER A 166 -17.15 28.30 -6.80
CA SER A 166 -17.99 29.04 -5.84
C SER A 166 -17.21 30.25 -5.32
N SER A 167 -16.80 31.12 -6.23
CA SER A 167 -16.22 32.43 -5.93
C SER A 167 -16.59 33.37 -7.08
N ASN A 168 -17.81 33.91 -7.05
CA ASN A 168 -18.16 35.25 -7.53
C ASN A 168 -19.65 35.52 -7.32
N PHE A 169 -19.97 36.79 -7.01
CA PHE A 169 -21.21 37.40 -6.48
C PHE A 169 -21.28 37.42 -4.95
N MET A 170 -21.25 38.57 -4.25
CA MET A 170 -21.19 39.98 -4.63
C MET A 170 -20.78 40.82 -3.39
N GLN A 171 -20.32 42.04 -3.66
CA GLN A 171 -19.67 43.04 -2.78
C GLN A 171 -20.43 43.52 -1.52
N PRO A 172 -19.75 44.25 -0.60
CA PRO A 172 -20.32 44.77 0.64
C PRO A 172 -21.08 46.10 0.42
N LEU A 173 -22.17 46.30 1.15
CA LEU A 173 -22.83 47.60 1.30
C LEU A 173 -22.55 48.16 2.70
N ASN A 174 -21.61 49.11 2.79
CA ASN A 174 -21.72 50.28 3.66
C ASN A 174 -22.83 51.17 3.03
N THR A 175 -23.68 51.94 3.73
CA THR A 175 -23.45 52.90 4.83
C THR A 175 -24.83 53.40 5.31
N THR A 176 -24.94 53.77 6.59
CA THR A 176 -25.78 54.83 7.22
C THR A 176 -27.16 55.18 6.63
N ASP A 177 -28.22 54.96 7.42
CA ASP A 177 -28.90 55.99 8.24
C ASP A 177 -29.68 55.30 9.39
#